data_AF-A0A0F9YPQ9-F1
#
_entry.id   AF-A0A0F9YPQ9-F1
#
_cell.length_a   1.000
_cell.length_b   1.000
_cell.length_c   1.000
_cell.angle_alpha   90.00
_cell.angle_beta   90.00
_cell.angle_gamma   90.00
#
_symmetry.space_group_name_H-M   'P 1'
#
loop_
_entity.id
_entity.type
_entity.pdbx_description
1 polymer ?
#
loop_
_entity_poly.entity_id
_entity_poly.type
_entity_poly.pdbx_seq_one_letter_code
_entity_poly.pdbx_strand_id
1 'polypeptide(L)'
;MSDVGNSLAVDADSYYIELIKEVSTAIKKCTGCKLKDGNTLEDLVTNYSILLSCVTSHSTNIEKNRDVEIFYKIFLIEKYLLKFICEPEILTVCEALRGNYNNQKIKEDIAVCSEKNYKGVINALNCEQDIESLTFKYYKHVTPQMDVTTTEISEYVLLVLYMRREYVRFFKIYNHVKHSLFSNRLAILLTFNDDCEFTAKCENIKNKSFIDLQIINKEVQDIARLTFLENEDYETWKKGVEYFFNWNEKVRLWIKNRCNSSCLLDKSMIDECIRSKNYNDGWIIYKQGNSSIVNEYQKIIILCIEAIRHTSDDLWTNRLLEVMDMAIDKHDLHICCDLVQDIFHKLGGVCEKQRSKIVKHFIKKIRVMENNEEIVTYIIKGINELCKECINTETCDLCVAHANLIYTEWKKNNTGGFFFKSHSKFETEIYESMLDMCDTIDDCNGFRSVCKDLVNNDAKINKGIYKKLQIVHNKTCKNCKHENYKTLKVQDEHLLLNYIFSGFHL
;
A
#
# COMPACT_ATOMS: atom_id res chain seq x y z
N MET A 1 -8.50 -6.18 27.86
CA MET A 1 -7.09 -5.94 27.48
C MET A 1 -6.76 -4.44 27.58
N SER A 2 -7.07 -3.81 28.71
CA SER A 2 -6.95 -2.35 28.93
C SER A 2 -5.93 -1.95 30.02
N ASP A 3 -5.41 -2.91 30.81
CA ASP A 3 -4.58 -2.59 31.98
C ASP A 3 -3.07 -2.59 31.72
N VAL A 4 -2.60 -3.18 30.62
CA VAL A 4 -1.16 -3.22 30.28
C VAL A 4 -0.67 -1.89 29.68
N GLY A 5 -1.57 -1.09 29.09
CA GLY A 5 -1.22 0.22 28.51
C GLY A 5 -1.00 1.33 29.54
N ASN A 6 -1.69 1.27 30.69
CA ASN A 6 -1.59 2.33 31.72
C ASN A 6 -0.31 2.23 32.55
N SER A 7 0.22 1.03 32.80
CA SER A 7 1.49 0.87 33.55
C SER A 7 2.69 1.41 32.78
N LEU A 8 2.78 1.15 31.47
CA LEU A 8 3.90 1.61 30.63
C LEU A 8 3.89 3.14 30.39
N ALA A 9 2.72 3.77 30.42
CA ALA A 9 2.59 5.23 30.27
C ALA A 9 3.07 5.99 31.54
N VAL A 10 2.75 5.48 32.72
CA VAL A 10 3.17 6.05 34.02
C VAL A 10 4.69 5.96 34.20
N ASP A 11 5.30 4.88 33.73
CA ASP A 11 6.76 4.68 33.79
C ASP A 11 7.51 5.65 32.85
N ALA A 12 6.94 5.94 31.67
CA ALA A 12 7.52 6.89 30.72
C ALA A 12 7.45 8.33 31.23
N ASP A 13 6.29 8.78 31.74
CA ASP A 13 6.13 10.15 32.26
C ASP A 13 7.08 10.42 33.44
N SER A 14 7.29 9.41 34.31
CA SER A 14 8.22 9.48 35.44
C SER A 14 9.66 9.75 35.00
N TYR A 15 10.14 9.08 33.94
CA TYR A 15 11.48 9.29 33.38
C TYR A 15 11.69 10.75 32.92
N TYR A 16 10.73 11.30 32.18
CA TYR A 16 10.84 12.67 31.65
C TYR A 16 10.72 13.74 32.73
N ILE A 17 10.01 13.46 33.82
CA ILE A 17 9.94 14.37 34.98
C ILE A 17 11.28 14.41 35.73
N GLU A 18 11.94 13.27 35.93
CA GLU A 18 13.30 13.25 36.49
C GLU A 18 14.28 14.01 35.61
N LEU A 19 14.17 13.87 34.29
CA LEU A 19 14.97 14.62 33.33
C LEU A 19 14.77 16.13 33.46
N ILE A 20 13.52 16.59 33.63
CA ILE A 20 13.18 17.99 33.91
C ILE A 20 13.83 18.49 35.21
N LYS A 21 13.87 17.66 36.26
CA LYS A 21 14.49 18.04 37.55
C LYS A 21 16.01 18.18 37.42
N GLU A 22 16.65 17.29 36.67
CA GLU A 22 18.08 17.39 36.34
C GLU A 22 18.38 18.68 35.58
N VAL A 23 17.62 18.96 34.52
CA VAL A 23 17.71 20.19 33.72
C VAL A 23 17.51 21.42 34.61
N SER A 24 16.48 21.42 35.47
CA SER A 24 16.22 22.53 36.39
C SER A 24 17.34 22.77 37.39
N THR A 25 18.03 21.72 37.81
CA THR A 25 19.19 21.83 38.72
C THR A 25 20.38 22.41 37.98
N ALA A 26 20.62 21.95 36.75
CA ALA A 26 21.73 22.40 35.91
C ALA A 26 21.58 23.85 35.41
N ILE A 27 20.35 24.30 35.17
CA ILE A 27 20.02 25.69 34.78
C ILE A 27 20.12 26.66 35.98
N LYS A 28 20.37 26.15 37.20
CA LYS A 28 20.35 26.83 38.51
C LYS A 28 19.03 27.56 38.75
N LYS A 29 18.20 26.98 39.64
CA LYS A 29 16.88 27.47 40.05
C LYS A 29 16.81 29.00 40.05
N CYS A 30 15.90 29.56 39.25
CA CYS A 30 15.30 30.82 39.64
C CYS A 30 14.71 30.62 41.04
N THR A 31 15.19 31.37 42.03
CA THR A 31 14.82 31.21 43.45
C THR A 31 13.32 31.41 43.70
N GLY A 32 12.59 32.00 42.75
CA GLY A 32 11.14 32.22 42.80
C GLY A 32 10.26 31.14 42.17
N CYS A 33 10.82 30.14 41.46
CA CYS A 33 10.03 29.13 40.75
C CYS A 33 10.33 27.72 41.26
N LYS A 34 9.34 27.08 41.89
CA LYS A 34 9.43 25.68 42.34
C LYS A 34 8.76 24.77 41.32
N LEU A 35 9.46 23.71 40.92
CA LEU A 35 8.85 22.61 40.18
C LEU A 35 7.85 21.88 41.07
N LYS A 36 6.82 21.30 40.44
CA LYS A 36 5.90 20.38 41.09
C LYS A 36 6.55 19.01 41.25
N ASP A 37 6.30 18.39 42.41
CA ASP A 37 6.53 16.97 42.63
C ASP A 37 5.35 16.19 42.07
N GLY A 38 5.60 15.25 41.17
CA GLY A 38 4.56 14.48 40.48
C GLY A 38 5.14 13.49 39.47
N ASN A 39 4.28 12.70 38.85
CA ASN A 39 4.65 11.66 37.88
C ASN A 39 3.66 11.55 36.71
N THR A 40 2.84 12.58 36.47
CA THR A 40 1.83 12.60 35.40
C THR A 40 2.22 13.51 34.25
N LEU A 41 1.62 13.31 33.08
CA LEU A 41 1.76 14.22 31.92
C LEU A 41 1.41 15.68 32.28
N GLU A 42 0.41 15.93 33.12
CA GLU A 42 0.06 17.28 33.60
C GLU A 42 1.21 17.93 34.39
N ASP A 43 1.88 17.14 35.24
CA ASP A 43 3.04 17.60 36.01
C ASP A 43 4.22 17.91 35.09
N LEU A 44 4.44 17.08 34.06
CA LEU A 44 5.47 17.30 33.04
C LEU A 44 5.23 18.62 32.30
N VAL A 45 4.00 18.86 31.82
CA VAL A 45 3.63 20.10 31.10
C VAL A 45 3.75 21.32 32.00
N THR A 46 3.32 21.19 33.27
CA THR A 46 3.46 22.27 34.25
C THR A 46 4.94 22.62 34.45
N ASN A 47 5.78 21.61 34.69
CA ASN A 47 7.20 21.82 34.93
C ASN A 47 7.93 22.35 33.69
N TYR A 48 7.57 21.89 32.49
CA TYR A 48 8.06 22.44 31.22
C TYR A 48 7.72 23.93 31.10
N SER A 49 6.49 24.32 31.40
CA SER A 49 6.02 25.71 31.36
C SER A 49 6.76 26.60 32.38
N ILE A 50 7.02 26.07 33.58
CA ILE A 50 7.81 26.76 34.61
C ILE A 50 9.26 26.96 34.16
N LEU A 51 9.88 25.93 33.58
CA LEU A 51 11.24 26.02 33.04
C LEU A 51 11.32 27.05 31.91
N LEU A 52 10.35 27.03 30.99
CA LEU A 52 10.24 28.00 29.91
C LEU A 52 10.11 29.43 30.44
N SER A 53 9.25 29.65 31.45
CA SER A 53 9.12 30.94 32.13
C SER A 53 10.45 31.39 32.76
N CYS A 54 11.17 30.48 33.42
CA CYS A 54 12.49 30.78 33.98
C CYS A 54 13.49 31.22 32.91
N VAL A 55 13.61 30.45 31.82
CA VAL A 55 14.56 30.73 30.72
C VAL A 55 14.22 32.04 30.00
N THR A 56 12.94 32.36 29.85
CA THR A 56 12.49 33.54 29.12
C THR A 56 12.50 34.81 29.98
N SER A 57 11.99 34.73 31.21
CA SER A 57 11.66 35.91 32.04
C SER A 57 12.59 36.09 33.23
N HIS A 58 13.28 35.05 33.69
CA HIS A 58 14.22 35.09 34.82
C HIS A 58 15.68 34.87 34.39
N SER A 59 15.96 35.17 33.12
CA SER A 59 17.23 34.88 32.42
C SER A 59 18.50 35.45 33.08
N THR A 60 18.40 36.48 33.93
CA THR A 60 19.57 37.02 34.65
C THR A 60 20.14 36.07 35.71
N ASN A 61 19.37 35.07 36.14
CA ASN A 61 19.73 34.13 37.21
C ASN A 61 20.16 32.74 36.70
N ILE A 62 20.21 32.56 35.38
CA ILE A 62 20.56 31.28 34.76
C ILE A 62 22.03 31.28 34.37
N GLU A 63 22.77 30.25 34.78
CA GLU A 63 24.15 30.09 34.33
C GLU A 63 24.19 29.69 32.85
N LYS A 64 25.07 30.35 32.10
CA LYS A 64 25.33 30.03 30.69
C LYS A 64 26.11 28.73 30.60
N ASN A 65 25.42 27.62 30.74
CA ASN A 65 25.99 26.29 30.54
C ASN A 65 25.87 25.89 29.06
N ARG A 66 26.99 25.58 28.40
CA ARG A 66 27.05 25.13 27.00
C ARG A 66 27.27 23.62 26.89
N ASP A 67 26.99 22.88 27.96
CA ASP A 67 27.08 21.43 27.99
C ASP A 67 26.04 20.81 27.04
N VAL A 68 26.54 20.01 26.09
CA VAL A 68 25.76 19.30 25.09
C VAL A 68 24.77 18.34 25.75
N GLU A 69 25.14 17.76 26.91
CA GLU A 69 24.27 16.84 27.64
C GLU A 69 22.98 17.54 28.11
N ILE A 70 23.07 18.80 28.58
CA ILE A 70 21.90 19.57 28.99
C ILE A 70 21.00 19.86 27.79
N PHE A 71 21.57 20.21 26.64
CA PHE A 71 20.81 20.42 25.41
C PHE A 71 20.08 19.15 24.97
N TYR A 72 20.76 18.01 25.03
CA TYR A 72 20.15 16.72 24.74
C TYR A 72 18.98 16.41 25.67
N LYS A 73 19.13 16.65 26.97
CA LYS A 73 18.04 16.44 27.95
C LYS A 73 16.83 17.34 27.68
N ILE A 74 17.06 18.64 27.43
CA ILE A 74 15.98 19.58 27.06
C ILE A 74 15.30 19.13 25.76
N PHE A 75 16.08 18.73 24.75
CA PHE A 75 15.58 18.20 23.49
C PHE A 75 14.67 17.00 23.71
N LEU A 76 15.08 16.02 24.52
CA LEU A 76 14.28 14.81 24.80
C LEU A 76 12.94 15.15 25.45
N ILE A 77 12.93 16.06 26.43
CA ILE A 77 11.70 16.51 27.11
C ILE A 77 10.75 17.15 26.10
N GLU A 78 11.24 18.11 25.31
CA GLU A 78 10.42 18.81 24.34
C GLU A 78 9.89 17.87 23.26
N LYS A 79 10.73 16.99 22.73
CA LYS A 79 10.34 15.99 21.75
C LYS A 79 9.27 15.02 22.30
N TYR A 80 9.37 14.66 23.59
CA TYR A 80 8.35 13.83 24.24
C TYR A 80 7.00 14.54 24.32
N LEU A 81 6.98 15.84 24.62
CA LEU A 81 5.75 16.64 24.60
C LEU A 81 5.19 16.79 23.18
N LEU A 82 6.06 17.05 22.21
CA LEU A 82 5.68 17.19 20.80
C LEU A 82 4.97 15.94 20.26
N LYS A 83 5.27 14.72 20.74
CA LYS A 83 4.55 13.51 20.29
C LYS A 83 3.02 13.54 20.55
N PHE A 84 2.58 14.36 21.50
CA PHE A 84 1.16 14.53 21.84
C PHE A 84 0.52 15.70 21.09
N ILE A 85 1.33 16.61 20.57
CA ILE A 85 0.90 17.88 19.98
C ILE A 85 1.00 17.82 18.46
N CYS A 86 2.16 17.38 17.96
CA CYS A 86 2.47 17.26 16.55
C CYS A 86 1.63 16.18 15.88
N GLU A 87 1.18 16.46 14.66
CA GLU A 87 0.93 15.33 13.75
C GLU A 87 2.23 14.58 13.49
N PRO A 88 2.23 13.24 13.45
CA PRO A 88 3.43 12.49 13.16
C PRO A 88 3.91 12.85 11.76
N GLU A 89 5.22 13.06 11.56
CA GLU A 89 5.78 13.41 10.25
C GLU A 89 5.51 12.30 9.22
N ILE A 90 5.68 11.06 9.65
CA ILE A 90 5.35 9.85 8.89
C ILE A 90 4.05 9.29 9.45
N LEU A 91 3.04 9.21 8.58
CA LEU A 91 1.78 8.52 8.84
C LEU A 91 1.68 7.34 7.88
N THR A 92 1.90 6.14 8.40
CA THR A 92 1.69 4.90 7.63
C THR A 92 0.20 4.54 7.59
N VAL A 93 -0.21 3.74 6.61
CA VAL A 93 -1.58 3.20 6.53
C VAL A 93 -1.96 2.41 7.79
N CYS A 94 -1.01 1.65 8.34
CA CYS A 94 -1.23 0.88 9.57
C CYS A 94 -1.52 1.80 10.77
N GLU A 95 -0.75 2.88 10.94
CA GLU A 95 -0.96 3.85 12.02
C GLU A 95 -2.26 4.63 11.83
N ALA A 96 -2.56 5.03 10.59
CA ALA A 96 -3.80 5.71 10.24
C ALA A 96 -5.03 4.88 10.61
N LEU A 97 -5.04 3.58 10.29
CA LEU A 97 -6.15 2.68 10.61
C LEU A 97 -6.32 2.40 12.10
N ARG A 98 -5.22 2.41 12.87
CA ARG A 98 -5.27 2.24 14.34
C ARG A 98 -5.86 3.44 15.06
N GLY A 99 -5.94 4.61 14.41
CA GLY A 99 -6.50 5.83 15.01
C GLY A 99 -5.66 6.44 16.14
N ASN A 100 -4.42 5.98 16.33
CA ASN A 100 -3.57 6.34 17.47
C ASN A 100 -2.84 7.70 17.32
N TYR A 101 -3.20 8.53 16.34
CA TYR A 101 -2.42 9.73 15.98
C TYR A 101 -3.12 11.07 16.30
N ASN A 102 -4.38 11.07 16.73
CA ASN A 102 -5.11 12.30 17.08
C ASN A 102 -5.68 12.26 18.50
N ASN A 103 -4.86 12.63 19.49
CA ASN A 103 -5.26 12.72 20.90
C ASN A 103 -5.74 14.13 21.25
N GLN A 104 -6.85 14.58 20.64
CA GLN A 104 -7.42 15.92 20.82
C GLN A 104 -7.59 16.29 22.31
N LYS A 105 -8.06 15.35 23.13
CA LYS A 105 -8.22 15.54 24.58
C LYS A 105 -6.88 15.84 25.28
N ILE A 106 -5.81 15.13 24.92
CA ILE A 106 -4.48 15.36 25.49
C ILE A 106 -3.97 16.75 25.07
N LYS A 107 -4.21 17.17 23.81
CA LYS A 107 -3.85 18.52 23.35
C LYS A 107 -4.57 19.61 24.15
N GLU A 108 -5.86 19.43 24.43
CA GLU A 108 -6.65 20.34 25.25
C GLU A 108 -6.11 20.40 26.70
N ASP A 109 -5.80 19.26 27.30
CA ASP A 109 -5.22 19.19 28.64
C ASP A 109 -3.85 19.90 28.71
N ILE A 110 -3.00 19.70 27.70
CA ILE A 110 -1.71 20.40 27.57
C ILE A 110 -1.91 21.92 27.43
N ALA A 111 -2.88 22.36 26.63
CA ALA A 111 -3.17 23.78 26.41
C ALA A 111 -3.55 24.49 27.72
N VAL A 112 -4.51 23.91 28.46
CA VAL A 112 -4.98 24.43 29.74
C VAL A 112 -3.85 24.49 30.77
N CYS A 113 -2.99 23.46 30.81
CA CYS A 113 -1.86 23.42 31.72
C CYS A 113 -0.79 24.46 31.37
N SER A 114 -0.55 24.68 30.08
CA SER A 114 0.44 25.66 29.59
C SER A 114 -0.02 27.09 29.88
N GLU A 115 -1.29 27.42 29.59
CA GLU A 115 -1.87 28.75 29.83
C GLU A 115 -1.80 29.16 31.32
N LYS A 116 -2.10 28.22 32.23
CA LYS A 116 -2.05 28.48 33.68
C LYS A 116 -0.67 28.85 34.19
N ASN A 117 0.40 28.34 33.55
CA ASN A 117 1.76 28.40 34.07
C ASN A 117 2.72 29.25 33.23
N TYR A 118 2.33 29.62 32.01
CA TYR A 118 3.05 30.51 31.10
C TYR A 118 2.10 31.59 30.60
N LYS A 119 2.37 32.87 30.93
CA LYS A 119 1.48 34.03 30.66
C LYS A 119 1.46 34.48 29.19
N GLY A 120 1.28 33.55 28.25
CA GLY A 120 0.85 33.82 26.88
C GLY A 120 -0.57 33.26 26.72
N VAL A 121 -1.50 34.06 26.21
CA VAL A 121 -2.92 33.67 26.06
C VAL A 121 -3.03 32.54 25.03
N ILE A 122 -2.98 31.28 25.47
CA ILE A 122 -3.27 30.10 24.65
C ILE A 122 -4.71 29.70 24.94
N ASN A 123 -5.67 30.33 24.26
CA ASN A 123 -7.09 29.96 24.41
C ASN A 123 -7.40 28.59 23.76
N ALA A 124 -6.57 28.15 22.80
CA ALA A 124 -6.65 26.86 22.14
C ALA A 124 -5.28 26.52 21.54
N LEU A 125 -4.88 25.25 21.59
CA LEU A 125 -3.70 24.73 20.90
C LEU A 125 -4.15 24.19 19.54
N ASN A 126 -3.94 24.99 18.50
CA ASN A 126 -4.28 24.67 17.11
C ASN A 126 -3.07 24.08 16.37
N CYS A 127 -1.85 24.45 16.77
CA CYS A 127 -0.62 24.00 16.14
C CYS A 127 0.54 23.91 17.15
N GLU A 128 1.63 23.27 16.75
CA GLU A 128 2.83 23.04 17.56
C GLU A 128 3.49 24.34 18.01
N GLN A 129 3.34 25.40 17.23
CA GLN A 129 3.90 26.72 17.46
C GLN A 129 3.20 27.48 18.60
N ASP A 130 2.01 27.06 19.02
CA ASP A 130 1.27 27.70 20.12
C ASP A 130 1.96 27.48 21.48
N ILE A 131 2.70 26.39 21.65
CA ILE A 131 3.59 26.18 22.82
C ILE A 131 4.99 26.62 22.44
N GLU A 132 5.57 27.59 23.14
CA GLU A 132 6.92 28.09 22.84
C GLU A 132 8.03 27.05 23.14
N SER A 133 9.10 27.06 22.32
CA SER A 133 10.18 26.07 22.39
C SER A 133 11.24 26.38 23.46
N LEU A 134 11.32 25.52 24.49
CA LEU A 134 12.35 25.58 25.51
C LEU A 134 13.75 25.36 24.94
N THR A 135 13.93 24.40 24.02
CA THR A 135 15.21 24.13 23.34
C THR A 135 15.72 25.39 22.63
N PHE A 136 14.86 26.05 21.86
CA PHE A 136 15.23 27.27 21.13
C PHE A 136 15.49 28.47 22.07
N LYS A 137 14.68 28.67 23.11
CA LYS A 137 14.88 29.75 24.07
C LYS A 137 16.17 29.58 24.85
N TYR A 138 16.46 28.35 25.30
CA TYR A 138 17.69 28.04 26.01
C TYR A 138 18.92 28.25 25.13
N TYR A 139 18.86 27.78 23.87
CA TYR A 139 19.87 28.07 22.86
C TYR A 139 20.17 29.57 22.76
N LYS A 140 19.14 30.40 22.51
CA LYS A 140 19.29 31.86 22.39
C LYS A 140 19.87 32.51 23.65
N HIS A 141 19.56 31.96 24.83
CA HIS A 141 20.06 32.47 26.10
C HIS A 141 21.56 32.23 26.30
N VAL A 142 22.06 31.02 25.99
CA VAL A 142 23.46 30.64 26.22
C VAL A 142 24.39 31.02 25.05
N THR A 143 23.81 31.36 23.89
CA THR A 143 24.52 31.86 22.71
C THR A 143 24.04 33.27 22.32
N PRO A 144 24.25 34.27 23.19
CA PRO A 144 24.01 35.66 22.83
C PRO A 144 25.12 36.08 21.87
N GLN A 145 24.79 36.22 20.59
CA GLN A 145 25.69 36.37 19.42
C GLN A 145 26.17 35.01 18.88
N MET A 146 25.98 34.82 17.58
CA MET A 146 26.17 33.58 16.81
C MET A 146 27.66 33.22 16.64
N ASP A 147 28.42 33.23 17.74
CA ASP A 147 29.77 32.70 17.77
C ASP A 147 29.73 31.17 17.87
N VAL A 148 30.51 30.54 17.00
CA VAL A 148 30.71 29.10 16.76
C VAL A 148 30.07 28.21 17.83
N THR A 149 28.80 27.88 17.65
CA THR A 149 28.14 26.80 18.38
C THR A 149 28.66 25.47 17.87
N THR A 150 28.75 24.46 18.75
CA THR A 150 29.08 23.11 18.30
C THR A 150 28.00 22.64 17.31
N THR A 151 28.41 21.90 16.28
CA THR A 151 27.51 21.33 15.26
C THR A 151 26.36 20.56 15.94
N GLU A 152 26.67 19.86 17.02
CA GLU A 152 25.79 19.06 17.87
C GLU A 152 24.61 19.84 18.46
N ILE A 153 24.89 20.96 19.15
CA ILE A 153 23.83 21.80 19.74
C ILE A 153 22.92 22.36 18.63
N SER A 154 23.53 22.76 17.52
CA SER A 154 22.80 23.32 16.38
C SER A 154 21.86 22.29 15.75
N GLU A 155 22.26 21.02 15.66
CA GLU A 155 21.44 19.93 15.12
C GLU A 155 20.22 19.61 15.99
N TYR A 156 20.34 19.60 17.33
CA TYR A 156 19.17 19.43 18.21
C TYR A 156 18.15 20.55 18.05
N VAL A 157 18.63 21.80 17.95
CA VAL A 157 17.76 22.97 17.77
C VAL A 157 17.08 22.92 16.41
N LEU A 158 17.82 22.63 15.33
CA LEU A 158 17.26 22.50 13.98
C LEU A 158 16.22 21.37 13.91
N LEU A 159 16.47 20.23 14.55
CA LEU A 159 15.52 19.12 14.58
C LEU A 159 14.21 19.46 15.31
N VAL A 160 14.29 20.17 16.44
CA VAL A 160 13.08 20.62 17.16
C VAL A 160 12.29 21.62 16.32
N LEU A 161 12.97 22.60 15.71
CA LEU A 161 12.30 23.58 14.85
C LEU A 161 11.71 22.93 13.59
N TYR A 162 12.33 21.87 13.08
CA TYR A 162 11.77 21.04 12.01
C TYR A 162 10.47 20.37 12.42
N MET A 163 10.47 19.63 13.54
CA MET A 163 9.28 18.93 14.05
C MET A 163 8.12 19.89 14.36
N ARG A 164 8.45 21.13 14.71
CA ARG A 164 7.50 22.21 15.00
C ARG A 164 7.15 23.06 13.79
N ARG A 165 7.68 22.74 12.59
CA ARG A 165 7.45 23.51 11.35
C ARG A 165 7.72 25.02 11.50
N GLU A 166 8.75 25.39 12.26
CA GLU A 166 9.12 26.80 12.50
C GLU A 166 10.13 27.31 11.47
N TYR A 167 9.70 27.46 10.22
CA TYR A 167 10.57 27.74 9.06
C TYR A 167 11.48 28.96 9.26
N VAL A 168 10.92 30.09 9.70
CA VAL A 168 11.67 31.35 9.86
C VAL A 168 12.79 31.21 10.89
N ARG A 169 12.51 30.60 12.04
CA ARG A 169 13.51 30.39 13.11
C ARG A 169 14.53 29.34 12.69
N PHE A 170 14.09 28.28 12.00
CA PHE A 170 14.95 27.24 11.43
C PHE A 170 15.98 27.85 10.48
N PHE A 171 15.54 28.55 9.43
CA PHE A 171 16.44 29.08 8.41
C PHE A 171 17.32 30.21 8.95
N LYS A 172 16.86 30.95 9.96
CA LYS A 172 17.70 31.92 10.68
C LYS A 172 18.87 31.24 11.38
N ILE A 173 18.69 30.09 12.02
CA ILE A 173 19.82 29.38 12.64
C ILE A 173 20.67 28.69 11.57
N TYR A 174 20.01 27.98 10.66
CA TYR A 174 20.66 27.23 9.58
C TYR A 174 21.70 28.07 8.84
N ASN A 175 21.34 29.27 8.39
CA ASN A 175 22.23 30.15 7.62
C ASN A 175 23.46 30.69 8.38
N HIS A 176 23.55 30.46 9.69
CA HIS A 176 24.63 30.97 10.54
C HIS A 176 25.44 29.86 11.24
N VAL A 177 25.15 28.58 10.96
CA VAL A 177 25.85 27.44 11.56
C VAL A 177 26.58 26.60 10.49
N LYS A 178 27.56 25.81 10.91
CA LYS A 178 28.22 24.86 10.01
C LYS A 178 27.27 23.71 9.68
N HIS A 179 27.06 23.45 8.39
CA HIS A 179 26.15 22.40 7.95
C HIS A 179 26.80 21.00 8.00
N SER A 180 26.06 20.05 8.55
CA SER A 180 26.21 18.62 8.31
C SER A 180 25.29 18.13 7.19
N LEU A 181 25.50 16.92 6.70
CA LEU A 181 24.61 16.28 5.74
C LEU A 181 23.17 16.19 6.28
N PHE A 182 23.01 15.89 7.56
CA PHE A 182 21.70 15.85 8.22
C PHE A 182 21.00 17.20 8.20
N SER A 183 21.66 18.25 8.70
CA SER A 183 21.07 19.58 8.76
C SER A 183 20.72 20.14 7.39
N ASN A 184 21.54 19.85 6.36
CA ASN A 184 21.23 20.22 4.97
C ASN A 184 20.03 19.42 4.42
N ARG A 185 19.99 18.10 4.63
CA ARG A 185 18.84 17.28 4.22
C ARG A 185 17.56 17.69 4.95
N LEU A 186 17.63 18.00 6.24
CA LEU A 186 16.51 18.52 7.04
C LEU A 186 16.00 19.86 6.48
N ALA A 187 16.91 20.76 6.09
CA ALA A 187 16.54 22.01 5.43
C ALA A 187 15.82 21.77 4.10
N ILE A 188 16.28 20.79 3.30
CA ILE A 188 15.62 20.39 2.06
C ILE A 188 14.24 19.78 2.33
N LEU A 189 14.12 18.91 3.34
CA LEU A 189 12.83 18.33 3.73
C LEU A 189 11.78 19.41 4.04
N LEU A 190 12.17 20.49 4.71
CA LEU A 190 11.24 21.60 4.99
C LEU A 190 10.71 22.26 3.73
N THR A 191 11.49 22.28 2.64
CA THR A 191 11.07 22.90 1.37
C THR A 191 9.98 22.11 0.64
N PHE A 192 9.68 20.88 1.06
CA PHE A 192 8.53 20.13 0.54
C PHE A 192 7.19 20.55 1.16
N ASN A 193 7.20 21.37 2.22
CA ASN A 193 5.96 21.91 2.77
C ASN A 193 5.52 23.13 1.97
N ASP A 194 4.25 23.15 1.56
CA ASP A 194 3.67 24.25 0.76
C ASP A 194 3.79 25.62 1.44
N ASP A 195 3.80 25.66 2.79
CA ASP A 195 3.91 26.88 3.58
C ASP A 195 5.36 27.40 3.74
N CYS A 196 6.36 26.70 3.18
CA CYS A 196 7.77 27.07 3.29
C CYS A 196 8.23 27.90 2.08
N GLU A 197 8.40 29.21 2.29
CA GLU A 197 8.90 30.13 1.25
C GLU A 197 10.43 30.06 1.03
N PHE A 198 11.14 29.28 1.84
CA PHE A 198 12.59 29.21 1.81
C PHE A 198 13.09 28.14 0.83
N THR A 199 14.26 28.37 0.27
CA THR A 199 14.96 27.38 -0.58
C THR A 199 16.23 26.89 0.11
N ALA A 200 16.44 25.57 0.14
CA ALA A 200 17.70 24.96 0.55
C ALA A 200 18.43 24.40 -0.68
N LYS A 201 19.72 24.69 -0.81
CA LYS A 201 20.56 24.15 -1.89
C LYS A 201 21.28 22.89 -1.41
N CYS A 202 21.45 21.94 -2.33
CA CYS A 202 22.33 20.80 -2.09
C CYS A 202 23.77 21.28 -1.99
N GLU A 203 24.40 21.06 -0.84
CA GLU A 203 25.81 21.29 -0.65
C GLU A 203 26.54 19.94 -0.65
N ASN A 204 27.73 19.87 -1.25
CA ASN A 204 28.54 18.65 -1.26
C ASN A 204 29.22 18.46 0.12
N ILE A 205 28.41 18.07 1.12
CA ILE A 205 28.81 17.94 2.51
C ILE A 205 29.24 16.50 2.79
N LYS A 206 30.52 16.31 3.11
CA LYS A 206 31.08 15.00 3.49
C LYS A 206 30.87 14.64 4.95
N ASN A 207 30.63 15.64 5.81
CA ASN A 207 30.38 15.42 7.23
C ASN A 207 28.96 14.89 7.43
N LYS A 208 28.85 13.59 7.68
CA LYS A 208 27.63 13.00 8.25
C LYS A 208 27.60 13.48 9.71
N SER A 209 26.53 14.10 10.19
CA SER A 209 26.37 14.33 11.62
C SER A 209 24.90 14.40 11.96
N PHE A 210 24.50 13.55 12.88
CA PHE A 210 23.39 13.65 13.82
C PHE A 210 24.00 13.00 15.08
N ILE A 211 25.05 13.68 15.55
CA ILE A 211 26.11 13.18 16.44
C ILE A 211 26.47 11.70 16.25
N ASP A 212 26.89 11.39 15.02
CA ASP A 212 27.56 10.16 14.56
C ASP A 212 27.11 8.82 15.19
N LEU A 213 25.79 8.62 15.18
CA LEU A 213 25.07 7.33 15.20
C LEU A 213 24.89 6.58 16.54
N GLN A 214 25.27 7.13 17.69
CA GLN A 214 25.08 6.40 18.95
C GLN A 214 23.62 6.39 19.41
N ILE A 215 23.06 5.17 19.41
CA ILE A 215 21.74 4.80 19.95
C ILE A 215 20.62 5.40 19.10
N ILE A 216 20.12 4.63 18.11
CA ILE A 216 18.82 4.89 17.49
C ILE A 216 17.79 4.86 18.61
N ASN A 217 17.58 6.01 19.25
CA ASN A 217 16.44 6.22 20.09
C ASN A 217 15.24 5.97 19.17
N LYS A 218 14.42 4.95 19.47
CA LYS A 218 13.21 4.58 18.71
C LYS A 218 12.36 5.80 18.36
N GLU A 219 12.49 6.82 19.19
CA GLU A 219 11.82 8.09 19.18
C GLU A 219 12.08 9.04 18.00
N VAL A 220 13.21 8.97 17.28
CA VAL A 220 13.52 9.86 16.13
C VAL A 220 13.90 9.07 14.87
N GLN A 221 13.63 7.76 14.87
CA GLN A 221 14.05 6.84 13.82
C GLN A 221 13.46 7.20 12.45
N ASP A 222 12.25 7.75 12.42
CA ASP A 222 11.54 8.08 11.18
C ASP A 222 12.17 9.26 10.45
N ILE A 223 12.51 10.34 11.16
CA ILE A 223 13.22 11.50 10.58
C ILE A 223 14.65 11.11 10.20
N ALA A 224 15.31 10.27 11.00
CA ALA A 224 16.61 9.73 10.65
C ALA A 224 16.56 8.91 9.35
N ARG A 225 15.54 8.07 9.14
CA ARG A 225 15.37 7.31 7.88
C ARG A 225 15.24 8.23 6.67
N LEU A 226 14.44 9.30 6.77
CA LEU A 226 14.25 10.26 5.68
C LEU A 226 15.53 11.03 5.35
N THR A 227 16.32 11.36 6.37
CA THR A 227 17.56 12.12 6.21
C THR A 227 18.77 11.24 5.86
N PHE A 228 18.70 9.91 6.03
CA PHE A 228 19.86 9.02 5.86
C PHE A 228 19.54 7.74 5.07
N LEU A 229 18.93 7.84 3.89
CA LEU A 229 18.96 6.74 2.91
C LEU A 229 20.44 6.46 2.57
N GLU A 230 20.96 5.33 3.04
CA GLU A 230 22.39 5.05 3.06
C GLU A 230 22.96 4.93 1.64
N ASN A 231 24.08 5.61 1.37
CA ASN A 231 24.87 5.52 0.13
C ASN A 231 24.13 5.91 -1.17
N GLU A 232 22.95 6.53 -1.07
CA GLU A 232 22.27 7.11 -2.22
C GLU A 232 22.85 8.48 -2.58
N ASP A 233 23.06 8.73 -3.87
CA ASP A 233 23.36 10.07 -4.38
C ASP A 233 22.16 11.00 -4.13
N TYR A 234 22.41 12.31 -4.19
CA TYR A 234 21.40 13.32 -3.88
C TYR A 234 20.13 13.18 -4.73
N GLU A 235 20.24 12.91 -6.03
CA GLU A 235 19.08 12.86 -6.92
C GLU A 235 18.24 11.61 -6.65
N THR A 236 18.88 10.48 -6.38
CA THR A 236 18.19 9.25 -5.98
C THR A 236 17.48 9.43 -4.63
N TRP A 237 18.19 9.96 -3.62
CA TRP A 237 17.64 10.24 -2.31
C TRP A 237 16.44 11.20 -2.39
N LYS A 238 16.59 12.31 -3.12
CA LYS A 238 15.54 13.32 -3.28
C LYS A 238 14.29 12.73 -3.91
N LYS A 239 14.42 11.96 -5.00
CA LYS A 239 13.28 11.28 -5.64
C LYS A 239 12.59 10.30 -4.69
N GLY A 240 13.36 9.56 -3.88
CA GLY A 240 12.82 8.64 -2.88
C GLY A 240 11.99 9.37 -1.82
N VAL A 241 12.50 10.50 -1.33
CA VAL A 241 11.80 11.34 -0.36
C VAL A 241 10.57 12.02 -0.98
N GLU A 242 10.66 12.57 -2.20
CA GLU A 242 9.52 13.16 -2.90
C GLU A 242 8.39 12.15 -3.08
N TYR A 243 8.73 10.92 -3.50
CA TYR A 243 7.78 9.83 -3.58
C TYR A 243 7.14 9.54 -2.21
N PHE A 244 7.94 9.52 -1.15
CA PHE A 244 7.48 9.28 0.21
C PHE A 244 6.52 10.36 0.71
N PHE A 245 6.84 11.65 0.55
CA PHE A 245 5.97 12.76 0.96
C PHE A 245 4.65 12.74 0.19
N ASN A 246 4.71 12.54 -1.13
CA ASN A 246 3.53 12.41 -1.97
C ASN A 246 2.64 11.22 -1.54
N TRP A 247 3.22 10.11 -1.11
CA TRP A 247 2.46 8.99 -0.56
C TRP A 247 1.84 9.34 0.79
N ASN A 248 2.61 9.95 1.68
CA ASN A 248 2.15 10.33 3.02
C ASN A 248 0.96 11.30 2.96
N GLU A 249 0.99 12.27 2.06
CA GLU A 249 -0.11 13.20 1.83
C GLU A 249 -1.39 12.47 1.41
N LYS A 250 -1.29 11.50 0.48
CA LYS A 250 -2.43 10.67 0.08
C LYS A 250 -3.01 9.89 1.26
N VAL A 251 -2.18 9.33 2.13
CA VAL A 251 -2.64 8.63 3.34
C VAL A 251 -3.39 9.59 4.27
N ARG A 252 -2.89 10.82 4.48
CA ARG A 252 -3.55 11.85 5.29
C ARG A 252 -4.90 12.26 4.71
N LEU A 253 -4.95 12.52 3.41
CA LEU A 253 -6.19 12.88 2.72
C LEU A 253 -7.21 11.75 2.78
N TRP A 254 -6.77 10.51 2.58
CA TRP A 254 -7.62 9.33 2.69
C TRP A 254 -8.24 9.22 4.09
N ILE A 255 -7.42 9.25 5.15
CA ILE A 255 -7.93 9.07 6.52
C ILE A 255 -8.84 10.23 6.96
N LYS A 256 -8.51 11.48 6.59
CA LYS A 256 -9.32 12.68 6.91
C LYS A 256 -10.73 12.57 6.33
N ASN A 257 -10.87 12.01 5.13
CA ASN A 257 -12.16 11.87 4.46
C ASN A 257 -12.90 10.57 4.83
N ARG A 258 -12.22 9.62 5.48
CA ARG A 258 -12.71 8.24 5.71
C ARG A 258 -13.96 8.14 6.57
N CYS A 259 -14.16 9.05 7.53
CA CYS A 259 -15.20 8.95 8.58
C CYS A 259 -16.63 8.73 8.05
N ASN A 260 -16.99 9.35 6.92
CA ASN A 260 -18.36 9.32 6.39
C ASN A 260 -18.54 8.35 5.21
N SER A 261 -17.48 7.76 4.67
CA SER A 261 -17.53 6.94 3.44
C SER A 261 -16.40 5.92 3.37
N SER A 262 -16.11 5.27 4.52
CA SER A 262 -14.95 4.40 4.68
C SER A 262 -14.87 3.27 3.65
N CYS A 263 -15.99 2.65 3.26
CA CYS A 263 -16.00 1.62 2.22
C CYS A 263 -15.48 2.14 0.86
N LEU A 264 -16.09 3.20 0.31
CA LEU A 264 -15.71 3.75 -0.99
C LEU A 264 -14.27 4.30 -1.00
N LEU A 265 -13.86 4.92 0.09
CA LEU A 265 -12.53 5.50 0.22
C LEU A 265 -11.45 4.43 0.41
N ASP A 266 -11.73 3.35 1.14
CA ASP A 266 -10.82 2.21 1.26
C ASP A 266 -10.63 1.51 -0.10
N LYS A 267 -11.70 1.35 -0.90
CA LYS A 267 -11.59 0.85 -2.28
C LYS A 267 -10.69 1.72 -3.14
N SER A 268 -10.93 3.03 -3.10
CA SER A 268 -10.16 4.00 -3.88
C SER A 268 -8.69 4.03 -3.45
N MET A 269 -8.42 3.88 -2.15
CA MET A 269 -7.07 3.82 -1.63
C MET A 269 -6.35 2.52 -2.03
N ILE A 270 -7.05 1.39 -2.15
CA ILE A 270 -6.47 0.15 -2.70
C ILE A 270 -6.08 0.34 -4.18
N ASP A 271 -6.90 1.00 -4.99
CA ASP A 271 -6.54 1.33 -6.38
C ASP A 271 -5.29 2.22 -6.41
N GLU A 272 -5.19 3.16 -5.47
CA GLU A 272 -4.05 4.05 -5.31
C GLU A 272 -2.78 3.30 -4.87
N CYS A 273 -2.91 2.30 -3.99
CA CYS A 273 -1.83 1.38 -3.62
C CYS A 273 -1.33 0.58 -4.84
N ILE A 274 -2.23 0.10 -5.69
CA ILE A 274 -1.86 -0.62 -6.93
C ILE A 274 -1.08 0.32 -7.86
N ARG A 275 -1.62 1.51 -8.13
CA ARG A 275 -1.03 2.51 -9.03
C ARG A 275 0.34 3.00 -8.55
N SER A 276 0.48 3.21 -7.25
CA SER A 276 1.74 3.67 -6.63
C SER A 276 2.70 2.52 -6.30
N LYS A 277 2.31 1.25 -6.51
CA LYS A 277 3.08 0.05 -6.12
C LYS A 277 3.30 -0.13 -4.62
N ASN A 278 2.46 0.49 -3.78
CA ASN A 278 2.45 0.30 -2.32
C ASN A 278 1.54 -0.89 -1.94
N TYR A 279 1.85 -2.08 -2.45
CA TYR A 279 0.97 -3.23 -2.35
C TYR A 279 0.68 -3.64 -0.90
N ASN A 280 1.71 -3.63 -0.04
CA ASN A 280 1.55 -4.01 1.37
C ASN A 280 0.55 -3.12 2.11
N ASP A 281 0.53 -1.82 1.80
CA ASP A 281 -0.45 -0.89 2.36
C ASP A 281 -1.87 -1.26 1.89
N GLY A 282 -2.04 -1.62 0.61
CA GLY A 282 -3.31 -2.13 0.08
C GLY A 282 -3.79 -3.40 0.79
N TRP A 283 -2.86 -4.31 1.13
CA TRP A 283 -3.18 -5.52 1.89
C TRP A 283 -3.56 -5.22 3.35
N ILE A 284 -2.90 -4.24 3.97
CA ILE A 284 -3.25 -3.78 5.31
C ILE A 284 -4.68 -3.19 5.30
N ILE A 285 -5.02 -2.38 4.30
CA ILE A 285 -6.39 -1.85 4.13
C ILE A 285 -7.39 -2.98 3.95
N TYR A 286 -7.07 -4.00 3.16
CA TYR A 286 -7.91 -5.18 3.01
C TYR A 286 -8.18 -5.89 4.35
N LYS A 287 -7.15 -6.08 5.16
CA LYS A 287 -7.24 -6.84 6.43
C LYS A 287 -7.81 -6.05 7.60
N GLN A 288 -7.57 -4.75 7.65
CA GLN A 288 -7.85 -3.90 8.82
C GLN A 288 -8.79 -2.73 8.50
N GLY A 289 -9.12 -2.51 7.23
CA GLY A 289 -10.05 -1.48 6.78
C GLY A 289 -11.52 -1.83 7.06
N ASN A 290 -12.42 -1.20 6.32
CA ASN A 290 -13.85 -1.44 6.46
C ASN A 290 -14.18 -2.92 6.14
N SER A 291 -15.01 -3.56 6.96
CA SER A 291 -15.37 -4.98 6.81
C SER A 291 -16.01 -5.33 5.45
N SER A 292 -16.67 -4.36 4.79
CA SER A 292 -17.23 -4.55 3.46
C SER A 292 -16.18 -4.77 2.37
N ILE A 293 -14.93 -4.33 2.57
CA ILE A 293 -13.81 -4.55 1.65
C ILE A 293 -13.50 -6.03 1.49
N VAL A 294 -13.83 -6.87 2.48
CA VAL A 294 -13.68 -8.33 2.38
C VAL A 294 -14.50 -8.91 1.23
N ASN A 295 -15.57 -8.23 0.81
CA ASN A 295 -16.40 -8.65 -0.32
C ASN A 295 -15.88 -8.14 -1.68
N GLU A 296 -14.84 -7.31 -1.72
CA GLU A 296 -14.30 -6.69 -2.94
C GLU A 296 -13.21 -7.56 -3.59
N TYR A 297 -13.50 -8.85 -3.77
CA TYR A 297 -12.52 -9.85 -4.22
C TYR A 297 -11.75 -9.42 -5.48
N GLN A 298 -12.45 -8.90 -6.49
CA GLN A 298 -11.86 -8.48 -7.75
C GLN A 298 -10.70 -7.49 -7.54
N LYS A 299 -10.90 -6.45 -6.72
CA LYS A 299 -9.86 -5.45 -6.43
C LYS A 299 -8.66 -6.07 -5.72
N ILE A 300 -8.90 -6.99 -4.79
CA ILE A 300 -7.84 -7.63 -4.03
C ILE A 300 -7.07 -8.65 -4.89
N ILE A 301 -7.74 -9.33 -5.81
CA ILE A 301 -7.10 -10.19 -6.81
C ILE A 301 -6.18 -9.35 -7.70
N ILE A 302 -6.66 -8.21 -8.19
CA ILE A 302 -5.83 -7.29 -8.98
C ILE A 302 -4.62 -6.83 -8.16
N LEU A 303 -4.82 -6.42 -6.91
CA LEU A 303 -3.74 -6.05 -6.00
C LEU A 303 -2.69 -7.15 -5.89
N CYS A 304 -3.11 -8.39 -5.63
CA CYS A 304 -2.19 -9.51 -5.49
C CYS A 304 -1.48 -9.84 -6.80
N ILE A 305 -2.17 -9.87 -7.94
CA ILE A 305 -1.56 -10.18 -9.24
C ILE A 305 -0.53 -9.12 -9.64
N GLU A 306 -0.86 -7.84 -9.49
CA GLU A 306 0.10 -6.75 -9.77
C GLU A 306 1.31 -6.81 -8.83
N ALA A 307 1.09 -7.13 -7.56
CA ALA A 307 2.19 -7.33 -6.62
C ALA A 307 3.09 -8.51 -6.99
N ILE A 308 2.52 -9.65 -7.41
CA ILE A 308 3.27 -10.83 -7.88
C ILE A 308 4.15 -10.45 -9.08
N ARG A 309 3.58 -9.76 -10.07
CA ARG A 309 4.29 -9.32 -11.29
C ARG A 309 5.51 -8.46 -10.99
N HIS A 310 5.42 -7.60 -9.98
CA HIS A 310 6.46 -6.61 -9.69
C HIS A 310 7.46 -7.02 -8.61
N THR A 311 7.09 -7.92 -7.69
CA THR A 311 7.95 -8.30 -6.56
C THR A 311 8.54 -9.71 -6.70
N SER A 312 7.92 -10.58 -7.49
CA SER A 312 8.26 -12.02 -7.57
C SER A 312 8.25 -12.75 -6.22
N ASP A 313 7.62 -12.18 -5.18
CA ASP A 313 7.57 -12.74 -3.82
C ASP A 313 6.43 -13.78 -3.69
N ASP A 314 6.76 -14.95 -3.14
CA ASP A 314 5.82 -16.04 -2.88
C ASP A 314 4.75 -15.67 -1.83
N LEU A 315 5.00 -14.64 -1.00
CA LEU A 315 4.02 -14.06 -0.09
C LEU A 315 2.74 -13.64 -0.83
N TRP A 316 2.87 -12.95 -1.96
CA TRP A 316 1.72 -12.46 -2.71
C TRP A 316 0.97 -13.57 -3.43
N THR A 317 1.68 -14.63 -3.84
CA THR A 317 1.02 -15.84 -4.32
C THR A 317 0.14 -16.42 -3.21
N ASN A 318 0.65 -16.58 -1.99
CA ASN A 318 -0.14 -17.14 -0.89
C ASN A 318 -1.35 -16.24 -0.52
N ARG A 319 -1.18 -14.91 -0.54
CA ARG A 319 -2.28 -13.95 -0.34
C ARG A 319 -3.37 -14.07 -1.41
N LEU A 320 -2.98 -14.25 -2.69
CA LEU A 320 -3.94 -14.49 -3.77
C LEU A 320 -4.75 -15.78 -3.52
N LEU A 321 -4.07 -16.88 -3.15
CA LEU A 321 -4.73 -18.15 -2.86
C LEU A 321 -5.73 -18.02 -1.70
N GLU A 322 -5.39 -17.24 -0.67
CA GLU A 322 -6.30 -16.95 0.46
C GLU A 322 -7.59 -16.27 -0.02
N VAL A 323 -7.45 -15.26 -0.87
CA VAL A 323 -8.59 -14.48 -1.40
C VAL A 323 -9.45 -15.33 -2.33
N MET A 324 -8.82 -16.18 -3.15
CA MET A 324 -9.51 -17.15 -4.00
C MET A 324 -10.34 -18.14 -3.18
N ASP A 325 -9.75 -18.70 -2.12
CA ASP A 325 -10.44 -19.65 -1.24
C ASP A 325 -11.68 -18.99 -0.62
N MET A 326 -11.54 -17.78 -0.07
CA MET A 326 -12.68 -17.05 0.50
C MET A 326 -13.77 -16.73 -0.51
N ALA A 327 -13.43 -16.49 -1.79
CA ALA A 327 -14.41 -16.22 -2.84
C ALA A 327 -15.14 -17.50 -3.28
N ILE A 328 -14.40 -18.59 -3.53
CA ILE A 328 -14.96 -19.86 -4.02
C ILE A 328 -15.80 -20.56 -2.94
N ASP A 329 -15.37 -20.50 -1.67
CA ASP A 329 -16.07 -21.13 -0.54
C ASP A 329 -17.46 -20.50 -0.28
N LYS A 330 -17.77 -19.33 -0.87
CA LYS A 330 -19.13 -18.77 -0.88
C LYS A 330 -20.10 -19.51 -1.79
N HIS A 331 -19.59 -20.29 -2.75
CA HIS A 331 -20.37 -20.98 -3.78
C HIS A 331 -21.34 -20.07 -4.56
N ASP A 332 -21.02 -18.79 -4.67
CA ASP A 332 -21.81 -17.84 -5.47
C ASP A 332 -21.36 -17.92 -6.93
N LEU A 333 -22.32 -18.24 -7.81
CA LEU A 333 -22.09 -18.44 -9.24
C LEU A 333 -21.49 -17.20 -9.92
N HIS A 334 -22.03 -16.01 -9.63
CA HIS A 334 -21.60 -14.77 -10.27
C HIS A 334 -20.19 -14.41 -9.82
N ILE A 335 -19.92 -14.52 -8.51
CA ILE A 335 -18.58 -14.25 -7.95
C ILE A 335 -17.54 -15.18 -8.58
N CYS A 336 -17.85 -16.47 -8.72
CA CYS A 336 -16.93 -17.44 -9.31
C CYS A 336 -16.70 -17.20 -10.80
N CYS A 337 -17.72 -16.80 -11.57
CA CYS A 337 -17.55 -16.46 -12.98
C CYS A 337 -16.65 -15.23 -13.16
N ASP A 338 -16.85 -14.20 -12.34
CA ASP A 338 -15.99 -13.02 -12.30
C ASP A 338 -14.55 -13.36 -11.91
N LEU A 339 -14.39 -14.20 -10.89
CA LEU A 339 -13.09 -14.69 -10.40
C LEU A 339 -12.30 -15.39 -11.50
N VAL A 340 -12.96 -16.27 -12.27
CA VAL A 340 -12.35 -16.96 -13.41
C VAL A 340 -11.82 -15.93 -14.40
N GLN A 341 -12.65 -14.98 -14.82
CA GLN A 341 -12.23 -13.97 -15.79
C GLN A 341 -11.05 -13.16 -15.28
N ASP A 342 -11.12 -12.63 -14.06
CA ASP A 342 -10.07 -11.78 -13.51
C ASP A 342 -8.73 -12.51 -13.37
N ILE A 343 -8.75 -13.76 -12.88
CA ILE A 343 -7.53 -14.54 -12.71
C ILE A 343 -6.91 -14.85 -14.06
N PHE A 344 -7.65 -15.51 -14.96
CA PHE A 344 -7.04 -16.02 -16.19
C PHE A 344 -6.62 -14.90 -17.15
N HIS A 345 -7.36 -13.77 -17.23
CA HIS A 345 -6.95 -12.63 -18.06
C HIS A 345 -5.70 -11.92 -17.52
N LYS A 346 -5.44 -12.00 -16.21
CA LYS A 346 -4.34 -11.25 -15.57
C LYS A 346 -3.12 -12.13 -15.25
N LEU A 347 -3.20 -13.45 -15.40
CA LEU A 347 -2.05 -14.31 -15.12
C LEU A 347 -0.98 -14.34 -16.24
N GLY A 348 -1.27 -13.86 -17.45
CA GLY A 348 -0.33 -13.91 -18.58
C GLY A 348 1.05 -13.32 -18.26
N GLY A 349 1.10 -12.17 -17.56
CA GLY A 349 2.34 -11.51 -17.15
C GLY A 349 3.03 -12.05 -15.88
N VAL A 350 2.52 -13.11 -15.26
CA VAL A 350 3.11 -13.73 -14.05
C VAL A 350 4.12 -14.80 -14.45
N CYS A 351 5.22 -14.93 -13.69
CA CYS A 351 6.25 -15.93 -13.96
C CYS A 351 5.70 -17.37 -13.89
N GLU A 352 6.25 -18.27 -14.72
CA GLU A 352 5.73 -19.62 -14.92
C GLU A 352 5.55 -20.41 -13.61
N LYS A 353 6.54 -20.37 -12.70
CA LYS A 353 6.50 -21.09 -11.42
C LYS A 353 5.28 -20.68 -10.58
N GLN A 354 5.05 -19.37 -10.44
CA GLN A 354 3.94 -18.84 -9.64
C GLN A 354 2.60 -19.05 -10.36
N ARG A 355 2.58 -18.81 -11.67
CA ARG A 355 1.42 -19.02 -12.53
C ARG A 355 0.90 -20.46 -12.45
N SER A 356 1.78 -21.46 -12.63
CA SER A 356 1.44 -22.89 -12.50
C SER A 356 0.89 -23.21 -11.10
N LYS A 357 1.49 -22.67 -10.03
CA LYS A 357 0.99 -22.86 -8.65
C LYS A 357 -0.43 -22.29 -8.47
N ILE A 358 -0.70 -21.09 -8.98
CA ILE A 358 -2.01 -20.44 -8.88
C ILE A 358 -3.06 -21.23 -9.66
N VAL A 359 -2.75 -21.63 -10.89
CA VAL A 359 -3.66 -22.43 -11.73
C VAL A 359 -3.97 -23.78 -11.09
N LYS A 360 -2.97 -24.52 -10.60
CA LYS A 360 -3.20 -25.81 -9.92
C LYS A 360 -4.14 -25.66 -8.72
N HIS A 361 -3.97 -24.60 -7.94
CA HIS A 361 -4.82 -24.32 -6.79
C HIS A 361 -6.25 -23.95 -7.20
N PHE A 362 -6.40 -23.06 -8.19
CA PHE A 362 -7.69 -22.68 -8.75
C PHE A 362 -8.49 -23.91 -9.22
N ILE A 363 -7.87 -24.74 -10.07
CA ILE A 363 -8.45 -25.97 -10.61
C ILE A 363 -8.94 -26.90 -9.50
N LYS A 364 -8.10 -27.10 -8.47
CA LYS A 364 -8.46 -27.96 -7.34
C LYS A 364 -9.71 -27.45 -6.60
N LYS A 365 -9.87 -26.14 -6.47
CA LYS A 365 -10.93 -25.51 -5.69
C LYS A 365 -12.23 -25.37 -6.46
N ILE A 366 -12.16 -24.95 -7.73
CA ILE A 366 -13.36 -24.70 -8.54
C ILE A 366 -14.09 -25.99 -8.93
N ARG A 367 -13.42 -27.15 -8.80
CA ARG A 367 -13.93 -28.47 -9.18
C ARG A 367 -15.32 -28.82 -8.66
N VAL A 368 -15.67 -28.34 -7.47
CA VAL A 368 -16.99 -28.58 -6.86
C VAL A 368 -18.13 -27.88 -7.60
N MET A 369 -17.81 -26.90 -8.46
CA MET A 369 -18.77 -26.09 -9.20
C MET A 369 -18.85 -26.43 -10.70
N GLU A 370 -18.03 -27.36 -11.18
CA GLU A 370 -17.93 -27.77 -12.60
C GLU A 370 -19.16 -28.52 -13.13
N ASN A 371 -20.17 -28.75 -12.29
CA ASN A 371 -21.49 -29.24 -12.72
C ASN A 371 -22.37 -28.12 -13.30
N ASN A 372 -22.02 -26.85 -13.10
CA ASN A 372 -22.76 -25.71 -13.62
C ASN A 372 -22.19 -25.29 -14.98
N GLU A 373 -23.02 -25.34 -16.03
CA GLU A 373 -22.59 -25.06 -17.41
C GLU A 373 -22.11 -23.62 -17.63
N GLU A 374 -22.61 -22.65 -16.86
CA GLU A 374 -22.14 -21.26 -16.92
C GLU A 374 -20.69 -21.19 -16.46
N ILE A 375 -20.36 -21.83 -15.32
CA ILE A 375 -18.99 -21.90 -14.81
C ILE A 375 -18.08 -22.64 -15.78
N VAL A 376 -18.52 -23.78 -16.31
CA VAL A 376 -17.77 -24.53 -17.32
C VAL A 376 -17.40 -23.64 -18.50
N THR A 377 -18.38 -22.89 -19.01
CA THR A 377 -18.18 -21.95 -20.12
C THR A 377 -17.13 -20.90 -19.78
N TYR A 378 -17.24 -20.27 -18.60
CA TYR A 378 -16.31 -19.25 -18.16
C TYR A 378 -14.90 -19.82 -17.94
N ILE A 379 -14.76 -21.02 -17.35
CA ILE A 379 -13.47 -21.68 -17.14
C ILE A 379 -12.78 -21.94 -18.47
N ILE A 380 -13.48 -22.54 -19.44
CA ILE A 380 -12.88 -22.85 -20.75
C ILE A 380 -12.48 -21.56 -21.47
N LYS A 381 -13.33 -20.52 -21.45
CA LYS A 381 -12.99 -19.20 -22.02
C LYS A 381 -11.76 -18.60 -21.33
N GLY A 382 -11.74 -18.57 -20.00
CA GLY A 382 -10.61 -18.05 -19.23
C GLY A 382 -9.31 -18.79 -19.52
N ILE A 383 -9.33 -20.12 -19.47
CA ILE A 383 -8.20 -20.98 -19.84
C ILE A 383 -7.68 -20.64 -21.22
N ASN A 384 -8.58 -20.53 -22.21
CA ASN A 384 -8.18 -20.19 -23.58
C ASN A 384 -7.47 -18.83 -23.65
N GLU A 385 -7.98 -17.79 -22.97
CA GLU A 385 -7.33 -16.49 -22.92
C GLU A 385 -5.94 -16.56 -22.25
N LEU A 386 -5.79 -17.34 -21.17
CA LEU A 386 -4.47 -17.52 -20.55
C LEU A 386 -3.51 -18.28 -21.48
N CYS A 387 -3.99 -19.34 -22.13
CA CYS A 387 -3.20 -20.15 -23.05
C CYS A 387 -2.60 -19.32 -24.20
N LYS A 388 -3.32 -18.32 -24.73
CA LYS A 388 -2.78 -17.39 -25.74
C LYS A 388 -1.52 -16.65 -25.27
N GLU A 389 -1.42 -16.36 -23.97
CA GLU A 389 -0.31 -15.63 -23.36
C GLU A 389 0.81 -16.56 -22.85
N CYS A 390 0.58 -17.87 -22.76
CA CYS A 390 1.53 -18.83 -22.20
C CYS A 390 1.69 -20.12 -23.02
N ILE A 391 1.58 -20.05 -24.34
CA ILE A 391 1.72 -21.20 -25.25
C ILE A 391 3.05 -21.94 -24.97
N ASN A 392 3.02 -23.27 -25.00
CA ASN A 392 4.17 -24.17 -24.79
C ASN A 392 4.80 -24.10 -23.38
N THR A 393 4.03 -23.76 -22.34
CA THR A 393 4.49 -23.83 -20.94
C THR A 393 3.74 -24.90 -20.13
N GLU A 394 4.29 -25.29 -18.97
CA GLU A 394 3.65 -26.23 -18.04
C GLU A 394 2.25 -25.76 -17.64
N THR A 395 2.08 -24.44 -17.44
CA THR A 395 0.79 -23.81 -17.17
C THR A 395 -0.21 -24.09 -18.30
N CYS A 396 0.20 -23.93 -19.56
CA CYS A 396 -0.66 -24.20 -20.70
C CYS A 396 -1.09 -25.67 -20.72
N ASP A 397 -0.15 -26.59 -20.54
CA ASP A 397 -0.45 -28.04 -20.50
C ASP A 397 -1.45 -28.38 -19.40
N LEU A 398 -1.30 -27.79 -18.21
CA LEU A 398 -2.22 -27.95 -17.08
C LEU A 398 -3.62 -27.41 -17.40
N CYS A 399 -3.69 -26.23 -18.02
CA CYS A 399 -4.95 -25.62 -18.39
C CYS A 399 -5.69 -26.45 -19.45
N VAL A 400 -4.98 -26.87 -20.51
CA VAL A 400 -5.53 -27.71 -21.58
C VAL A 400 -6.03 -29.05 -21.04
N ALA A 401 -5.23 -29.72 -20.20
CA ALA A 401 -5.62 -30.98 -19.58
C ALA A 401 -6.90 -30.82 -18.75
N HIS A 402 -7.04 -29.72 -18.02
CA HIS A 402 -8.21 -29.44 -17.21
C HIS A 402 -9.45 -29.09 -18.05
N ALA A 403 -9.31 -28.23 -19.06
CA ALA A 403 -10.41 -27.90 -19.97
C ALA A 403 -10.95 -29.15 -20.69
N ASN A 404 -10.07 -30.04 -21.14
CA ASN A 404 -10.45 -31.32 -21.73
C ASN A 404 -11.19 -32.24 -20.74
N LEU A 405 -10.74 -32.25 -19.47
CA LEU A 405 -11.41 -33.01 -18.40
C LEU A 405 -12.83 -32.48 -18.16
N ILE A 406 -12.99 -31.18 -17.96
CA ILE A 406 -14.30 -30.55 -17.72
C ILE A 406 -15.22 -30.77 -18.92
N TYR A 407 -14.73 -30.55 -20.14
CA TYR A 407 -15.52 -30.77 -21.35
C TYR A 407 -16.00 -32.22 -21.47
N THR A 408 -15.14 -33.18 -21.14
CA THR A 408 -15.49 -34.61 -21.15
C THR A 408 -16.55 -34.96 -20.10
N GLU A 409 -16.44 -34.40 -18.89
CA GLU A 409 -17.43 -34.59 -17.83
C GLU A 409 -18.77 -33.94 -18.17
N TRP A 410 -18.75 -32.69 -18.65
CA TRP A 410 -19.93 -31.99 -19.15
C TRP A 410 -20.64 -32.79 -20.24
N LYS A 411 -19.90 -33.31 -21.22
CA LYS A 411 -20.43 -34.15 -22.29
C LYS A 411 -21.16 -35.38 -21.73
N LYS A 412 -20.52 -36.15 -20.83
CA LYS A 412 -21.13 -37.34 -20.23
C LYS A 412 -22.48 -37.04 -19.56
N ASN A 413 -22.59 -35.88 -18.92
CA ASN A 413 -23.78 -35.48 -18.18
C ASN A 413 -24.89 -34.92 -19.08
N ASN A 414 -24.54 -34.35 -20.24
CA ASN A 414 -25.50 -33.67 -21.12
C ASN A 414 -25.81 -34.42 -22.44
N THR A 415 -25.08 -35.49 -22.78
CA THR A 415 -25.37 -36.31 -23.97
C THR A 415 -26.23 -37.55 -23.67
N GLY A 416 -27.06 -37.52 -22.63
CA GLY A 416 -27.89 -38.66 -22.22
C GLY A 416 -29.09 -38.92 -23.14
N GLY A 417 -29.15 -40.13 -23.72
CA GLY A 417 -30.35 -40.83 -24.21
C GLY A 417 -31.20 -40.17 -25.32
N PHE A 418 -31.52 -40.94 -26.37
CA PHE A 418 -32.25 -40.54 -27.59
C PHE A 418 -33.60 -39.81 -27.42
N PHE A 419 -34.16 -39.69 -26.22
CA PHE A 419 -35.55 -39.28 -26.01
C PHE A 419 -35.79 -37.87 -25.42
N PHE A 420 -34.80 -37.19 -24.83
CA PHE A 420 -34.95 -35.80 -24.38
C PHE A 420 -33.61 -35.04 -24.37
N LYS A 421 -33.14 -34.62 -25.55
CA LYS A 421 -32.03 -33.65 -25.64
C LYS A 421 -32.58 -32.25 -25.35
N SER A 422 -32.35 -31.72 -24.16
CA SER A 422 -32.60 -30.31 -23.89
C SER A 422 -31.33 -29.51 -24.21
N HIS A 423 -31.35 -28.76 -25.31
CA HIS A 423 -30.26 -27.85 -25.66
C HIS A 423 -30.22 -26.68 -24.67
N SER A 424 -29.14 -26.59 -23.91
CA SER A 424 -28.96 -25.47 -22.99
C SER A 424 -28.48 -24.22 -23.74
N LYS A 425 -28.68 -23.04 -23.16
CA LYS A 425 -28.14 -21.80 -23.73
C LYS A 425 -26.60 -21.78 -23.76
N PHE A 426 -25.94 -22.59 -22.93
CA PHE A 426 -24.49 -22.64 -22.79
C PHE A 426 -23.83 -23.69 -23.66
N GLU A 427 -24.56 -24.70 -24.14
CA GLU A 427 -24.04 -25.76 -25.00
C GLU A 427 -23.26 -25.21 -26.20
N THR A 428 -23.87 -24.29 -26.95
CA THR A 428 -23.21 -23.63 -28.09
C THR A 428 -21.96 -22.86 -27.67
N GLU A 429 -21.99 -22.20 -26.51
CA GLU A 429 -20.84 -21.44 -26.01
C GLU A 429 -19.69 -22.34 -25.57
N ILE A 430 -19.98 -23.51 -24.98
CA ILE A 430 -18.98 -24.50 -24.60
C ILE A 430 -18.29 -25.06 -25.83
N TYR A 431 -19.05 -25.47 -26.85
CA TYR A 431 -18.50 -25.91 -28.13
C TYR A 431 -17.64 -24.84 -28.78
N GLU A 432 -18.16 -23.61 -28.83
CA GLU A 432 -17.45 -22.48 -29.39
C GLU A 432 -16.11 -22.24 -28.67
N SER A 433 -16.10 -22.30 -27.33
CA SER A 433 -14.90 -22.05 -26.52
C SER A 433 -13.87 -23.18 -26.65
N MET A 434 -14.32 -24.43 -26.75
CA MET A 434 -13.43 -25.57 -27.00
C MET A 434 -12.79 -25.53 -28.39
N LEU A 435 -13.55 -25.14 -29.42
CA LEU A 435 -12.97 -24.95 -30.76
C LEU A 435 -11.91 -23.84 -30.77
N ASP A 436 -12.14 -22.75 -30.03
CA ASP A 436 -11.10 -21.71 -29.87
C ASP A 436 -9.86 -22.25 -29.18
N MET A 437 -10.03 -22.98 -28.08
CA MET A 437 -8.90 -23.54 -27.35
C MET A 437 -8.07 -24.47 -28.25
N CYS A 438 -8.71 -25.35 -29.01
CA CYS A 438 -8.02 -26.24 -29.94
C CYS A 438 -7.27 -25.47 -31.04
N ASP A 439 -7.81 -24.37 -31.57
CA ASP A 439 -7.08 -23.52 -32.54
C ASP A 439 -5.92 -22.77 -31.86
N THR A 440 -6.10 -22.25 -30.64
CA THR A 440 -5.05 -21.56 -29.86
C THR A 440 -3.81 -22.44 -29.62
N ILE A 441 -4.01 -23.73 -29.38
CA ILE A 441 -2.91 -24.68 -29.07
C ILE A 441 -2.53 -25.56 -30.27
N ASP A 442 -3.06 -25.28 -31.46
CA ASP A 442 -2.87 -26.07 -32.69
C ASP A 442 -3.22 -27.57 -32.56
N ASP A 443 -4.20 -27.94 -31.71
CA ASP A 443 -4.68 -29.32 -31.54
C ASP A 443 -5.73 -29.70 -32.60
N CYS A 444 -5.24 -30.10 -33.77
CA CYS A 444 -6.08 -30.58 -34.88
C CYS A 444 -6.99 -31.76 -34.49
N ASN A 445 -6.51 -32.67 -33.63
CA ASN A 445 -7.25 -33.87 -33.26
C ASN A 445 -8.40 -33.54 -32.30
N GLY A 446 -8.13 -32.70 -31.30
CA GLY A 446 -9.14 -32.12 -30.42
C GLY A 446 -10.19 -31.34 -31.21
N PHE A 447 -9.75 -30.46 -32.13
CA PHE A 447 -10.67 -29.69 -32.98
C PHE A 447 -11.63 -30.60 -33.76
N ARG A 448 -11.09 -31.67 -34.37
CA ARG A 448 -11.90 -32.66 -35.10
C ARG A 448 -12.86 -33.41 -34.18
N SER A 449 -12.44 -33.73 -32.97
CA SER A 449 -13.29 -34.38 -31.96
C SER A 449 -14.48 -33.50 -31.59
N VAL A 450 -14.24 -32.22 -31.31
CA VAL A 450 -15.30 -31.25 -30.99
C VAL A 450 -16.27 -31.08 -32.18
N CYS A 451 -15.76 -31.05 -33.41
CA CYS A 451 -16.62 -31.02 -34.61
C CYS A 451 -17.52 -32.27 -34.72
N LYS A 452 -17.01 -33.45 -34.37
CA LYS A 452 -17.83 -34.68 -34.39
C LYS A 452 -18.92 -34.61 -33.35
N ASP A 453 -18.61 -34.03 -32.20
CA ASP A 453 -19.57 -33.85 -31.11
C ASP A 453 -20.69 -32.89 -31.51
N LEU A 454 -20.38 -31.79 -32.20
CA LEU A 454 -21.38 -30.89 -32.78
C LEU A 454 -22.38 -31.65 -33.68
N VAL A 455 -21.88 -32.52 -34.56
CA VAL A 455 -22.72 -33.33 -35.47
C VAL A 455 -23.54 -34.37 -34.70
N ASN A 456 -22.90 -35.14 -33.82
CA ASN A 456 -23.55 -36.24 -33.09
C ASN A 456 -24.65 -35.73 -32.14
N ASN A 457 -24.47 -34.53 -31.60
CA ASN A 457 -25.43 -33.93 -30.68
C ASN A 457 -26.51 -33.10 -31.37
N ASP A 458 -26.43 -32.88 -32.68
CA ASP A 458 -27.32 -31.95 -33.41
C ASP A 458 -27.29 -30.55 -32.79
N ALA A 459 -26.08 -30.11 -32.40
CA ALA A 459 -25.88 -28.86 -31.69
C ALA A 459 -26.07 -27.67 -32.64
N LYS A 460 -26.71 -26.60 -32.13
CA LYS A 460 -26.92 -25.37 -32.90
C LYS A 460 -25.60 -24.70 -33.23
N ILE A 461 -25.36 -24.47 -34.52
CA ILE A 461 -24.19 -23.73 -35.00
C ILE A 461 -24.56 -22.24 -35.03
N ASN A 462 -23.80 -21.45 -34.29
CA ASN A 462 -23.93 -19.99 -34.32
C ASN A 462 -22.90 -19.39 -35.28
N LYS A 463 -22.98 -18.07 -35.49
CA LYS A 463 -22.03 -17.32 -36.33
C LYS A 463 -20.59 -17.44 -35.85
N GLY A 464 -20.35 -17.61 -34.55
CA GLY A 464 -19.03 -17.75 -33.94
C GLY A 464 -18.37 -19.08 -34.32
N ILE A 465 -19.05 -20.19 -34.07
CA ILE A 465 -18.66 -21.54 -34.49
C ILE A 465 -18.42 -21.57 -36.01
N TYR A 466 -19.36 -21.05 -36.80
CA TYR A 466 -19.24 -21.03 -38.26
C TYR A 466 -17.95 -20.33 -38.73
N LYS A 467 -17.63 -19.16 -38.17
CA LYS A 467 -16.40 -18.43 -38.53
C LYS A 467 -15.15 -19.25 -38.23
N LYS A 468 -15.11 -19.97 -37.12
CA LYS A 468 -13.96 -20.80 -36.73
C LYS A 468 -13.78 -21.99 -37.66
N LEU A 469 -14.88 -22.69 -37.93
CA LEU A 469 -14.92 -23.77 -38.92
C LEU A 469 -14.41 -23.28 -40.29
N GLN A 470 -14.82 -22.08 -40.71
CA GLN A 470 -14.37 -21.47 -41.95
C GLN A 470 -12.88 -21.11 -41.93
N ILE A 471 -12.35 -20.54 -40.84
CA ILE A 471 -10.93 -20.21 -40.72
C ILE A 471 -10.07 -21.48 -40.85
N VAL A 472 -10.42 -22.53 -40.13
CA VAL A 472 -9.69 -23.81 -40.20
C VAL A 472 -9.82 -24.44 -41.58
N HIS A 473 -11.01 -24.43 -42.18
CA HIS A 473 -11.22 -24.89 -43.55
C HIS A 473 -10.33 -24.15 -44.57
N ASN A 474 -10.22 -22.83 -44.46
CA ASN A 474 -9.37 -22.03 -45.35
C ASN A 474 -7.88 -22.31 -45.15
N LYS A 475 -7.45 -22.60 -43.91
CA LYS A 475 -6.07 -22.99 -43.61
C LYS A 475 -5.71 -24.36 -44.23
N THR A 476 -6.65 -25.30 -44.28
CA THR A 476 -6.35 -26.71 -44.64
C THR A 476 -6.81 -27.12 -46.03
N CYS A 477 -7.81 -26.49 -46.62
CA CYS A 477 -8.33 -26.82 -47.94
C CYS A 477 -7.76 -25.88 -49.02
N LYS A 478 -6.68 -26.30 -49.69
CA LYS A 478 -5.99 -25.49 -50.73
C LYS A 478 -6.76 -25.37 -52.06
N ASN A 479 -7.81 -26.16 -52.29
CA ASN A 479 -8.52 -26.27 -53.57
C ASN A 479 -10.05 -26.41 -53.41
N CYS A 480 -10.66 -25.74 -52.42
CA CYS A 480 -12.10 -25.83 -52.25
C CYS A 480 -12.83 -24.99 -53.31
N LYS A 481 -13.78 -25.59 -54.04
CA LYS A 481 -14.66 -24.88 -54.99
C LYS A 481 -15.55 -23.81 -54.30
N HIS A 482 -15.51 -23.70 -52.97
CA HIS A 482 -16.26 -22.72 -52.19
C HIS A 482 -15.69 -21.30 -52.17
N GLU A 483 -14.46 -21.03 -52.64
CA GLU A 483 -13.97 -19.65 -52.76
C GLU A 483 -14.85 -18.77 -53.69
N ASN A 484 -15.63 -19.40 -54.58
CA ASN A 484 -16.54 -18.71 -55.51
C ASN A 484 -17.94 -18.39 -54.95
N TYR A 485 -18.26 -18.76 -53.71
CA TYR A 485 -19.56 -18.47 -53.09
C TYR A 485 -19.40 -17.55 -51.86
N LYS A 486 -19.09 -16.28 -52.11
CA LYS A 486 -18.98 -15.22 -51.06
C LYS A 486 -20.28 -14.94 -50.26
N THR A 487 -21.36 -15.66 -50.53
CA THR A 487 -22.65 -15.51 -49.83
C THR A 487 -23.43 -16.83 -49.86
N LEU A 488 -22.95 -17.85 -49.14
CA LEU A 488 -23.84 -18.95 -48.74
C LEU A 488 -24.57 -18.52 -47.47
N LYS A 489 -25.90 -18.45 -47.57
CA LYS A 489 -26.79 -18.26 -46.42
C LYS A 489 -26.53 -19.39 -45.41
N VAL A 490 -26.86 -19.13 -44.15
CA VAL A 490 -26.85 -19.98 -42.94
C VAL A 490 -27.44 -21.40 -43.11
N GLN A 491 -27.90 -21.80 -44.30
CA GLN A 491 -28.59 -23.05 -44.58
C GLN A 491 -27.69 -24.26 -44.91
N ASP A 492 -26.36 -24.12 -45.02
CA ASP A 492 -25.43 -25.21 -45.37
C ASP A 492 -24.36 -25.52 -44.30
N GLU A 493 -24.70 -25.37 -43.02
CA GLU A 493 -23.77 -25.59 -41.89
C GLU A 493 -23.28 -27.05 -41.81
N HIS A 494 -24.15 -28.03 -42.09
CA HIS A 494 -23.77 -29.45 -42.19
C HIS A 494 -22.87 -29.76 -43.39
N LEU A 495 -23.01 -29.01 -44.50
CA LEU A 495 -22.16 -29.15 -45.67
C LEU A 495 -20.72 -28.70 -45.36
N LEU A 496 -20.54 -27.59 -44.66
CA LEU A 496 -19.22 -27.13 -44.21
C LEU A 496 -18.54 -28.14 -43.27
N LEU A 497 -19.29 -28.70 -42.31
CA LEU A 497 -18.79 -29.77 -41.44
C LEU A 497 -18.37 -31.02 -42.22
N ASN A 498 -19.19 -31.46 -43.17
CA ASN A 498 -18.86 -32.58 -44.07
C ASN A 498 -17.61 -32.29 -44.93
N TYR A 499 -17.39 -31.05 -45.36
CA TYR A 499 -16.17 -30.64 -46.05
C TYR A 499 -14.94 -30.64 -45.15
N ILE A 500 -15.06 -30.19 -43.90
CA ILE A 500 -13.98 -30.30 -42.90
C ILE A 500 -13.65 -31.77 -42.63
N PHE A 501 -14.64 -32.66 -42.60
CA PHE A 501 -14.38 -34.10 -42.43
C PHE A 501 -13.79 -34.79 -43.67
N SER A 502 -14.03 -34.28 -44.88
CA SER A 502 -13.55 -34.87 -46.14
C SER A 502 -12.23 -34.27 -46.67
N GLY A 503 -11.94 -33.00 -46.37
CA GLY A 503 -10.72 -32.29 -46.81
C GLY A 503 -9.46 -32.59 -45.98
N PHE A 504 -9.59 -33.22 -44.82
CA PHE A 504 -8.48 -33.58 -43.92
C PHE A 504 -7.91 -35.00 -44.15
N HIS A 505 -8.23 -35.62 -45.30
CA HIS A 505 -7.48 -36.79 -45.77
C HIS A 505 -6.28 -36.32 -46.59
N LEU A 506 -5.18 -35.97 -45.91
CA LEU A 506 -3.81 -36.03 -46.42
C LEU A 506 -2.84 -36.14 -45.24
#